data_AF-A0A1F5PK96-F1
#
_entry.id   AF-A0A1F5PK96-F1
#
_cell.length_a   1.000
_cell.length_b   1.000
_cell.length_c   1.000
_cell.angle_alpha   90.00
_cell.angle_beta   90.00
_cell.angle_gamma   90.00
#
_symmetry.space_group_name_H-M   'P 1'
#
loop_
_entity.id
_entity.type
_entity.pdbx_description
1 polymer ?
#
loop_
_entity_poly.entity_id
_entity_poly.type
_entity_poly.pdbx_seq_one_letter_code
_entity_poly.pdbx_strand_id
1 'polypeptide(L)'
;MMIVICRIYTYINVKTVKNRLTKQQQEGLLIKLARAVASVNRAEEGAKFLRDLLSEPEVFMLARRLQIAELLMDGLTYEQIREELNVGYNTIAKVQTWLELYGDGYRTVINRTIKNKVEKNINEPFTKLKRKYPISFWPQLLLEEMIRNANQREKQRLRNVVEGLRNKTQLSRELTKLLAKIN
;
A
#
# COMPACT_ATOMS: atom_id res chain seq x y z
N MET A 1 7.58 -32.75 11.72
CA MET A 1 6.75 -31.57 12.02
C MET A 1 7.19 -30.76 13.26
N MET A 2 8.10 -31.26 14.11
CA MET A 2 8.56 -30.56 15.34
C MET A 2 9.88 -29.76 15.14
N ILE A 3 10.59 -29.98 14.03
CA ILE A 3 11.89 -29.34 13.72
C ILE A 3 11.71 -27.93 13.15
N VAL A 4 10.59 -27.65 12.47
CA VAL A 4 10.32 -26.34 11.86
C VAL A 4 10.04 -25.28 12.94
N ILE A 5 9.38 -25.65 14.03
CA ILE A 5 9.12 -24.76 15.18
C ILE A 5 10.42 -24.36 15.89
N CYS A 6 11.44 -25.22 15.90
CA CYS A 6 12.71 -24.95 16.58
C CYS A 6 13.55 -23.87 15.86
N ARG A 7 13.37 -23.68 14.55
CA ARG A 7 14.06 -22.66 13.74
C ARG A 7 13.39 -21.28 13.78
N ILE A 8 12.13 -21.21 14.22
CA ILE A 8 11.34 -19.96 14.39
C ILE A 8 11.98 -19.03 15.42
N TYR A 9 12.69 -19.56 16.42
CA TYR A 9 13.27 -18.75 17.49
C TYR A 9 14.59 -18.04 17.15
N THR A 10 15.27 -18.40 16.05
CA THR A 10 16.62 -17.86 15.78
C THR A 10 16.58 -16.52 15.03
N TYR A 11 15.46 -16.14 14.41
CA TYR A 11 15.38 -14.92 13.58
C TYR A 11 14.69 -13.72 14.25
N ILE A 12 14.13 -13.89 15.46
CA ILE A 12 13.83 -12.78 16.39
C ILE A 12 15.08 -12.46 17.22
N ASN A 13 16.25 -12.43 16.59
CA ASN A 13 17.49 -11.98 17.22
C ASN A 13 17.69 -10.49 16.88
N VAL A 14 16.73 -9.67 17.32
CA VAL A 14 17.10 -8.34 17.80
C VAL A 14 18.15 -8.61 18.87
N LYS A 15 19.31 -7.95 18.84
CA LYS A 15 20.33 -8.09 19.90
C LYS A 15 19.69 -7.71 21.24
N THR A 16 19.03 -8.66 21.89
CA THR A 16 18.23 -8.41 23.08
C THR A 16 19.20 -8.32 24.25
N VAL A 17 19.10 -7.22 24.99
CA VAL A 17 19.36 -7.19 26.44
C VAL A 17 19.03 -8.56 27.03
N LYS A 18 19.97 -9.18 27.76
CA LYS A 18 19.88 -10.52 28.36
C LYS A 18 18.43 -10.81 28.82
N ASN A 19 17.70 -11.59 28.04
CA ASN A 19 16.25 -11.69 28.18
C ASN A 19 15.93 -12.55 29.41
N ARG A 20 15.31 -11.96 30.43
CA ARG A 20 15.07 -12.61 31.73
C ARG A 20 13.82 -13.49 31.76
N LEU A 21 13.08 -13.57 30.65
CA LEU A 21 11.79 -14.27 30.58
C LEU A 21 11.93 -15.65 29.93
N THR A 22 11.15 -16.62 30.43
CA THR A 22 11.03 -17.93 29.80
C THR A 22 10.24 -17.84 28.49
N LYS A 23 10.39 -18.83 27.60
CA LYS A 23 9.63 -18.88 26.33
C LYS A 23 8.11 -18.85 26.56
N GLN A 24 7.65 -19.58 27.56
CA GLN A 24 6.23 -19.64 27.92
C GLN A 24 5.69 -18.28 28.39
N GLN A 25 6.50 -17.51 29.13
CA GLN A 25 6.13 -16.14 29.53
C GLN A 25 6.04 -15.21 28.32
N GLN A 26 6.96 -15.33 27.35
CA GLN A 26 6.94 -14.52 26.14
C GLN A 26 5.69 -14.78 25.29
N GLU A 27 5.32 -16.06 25.10
CA GLU A 27 4.10 -16.45 24.39
C GLU A 27 2.85 -15.91 25.10
N GLY A 28 2.80 -16.01 26.44
CA GLY A 28 1.70 -15.46 27.24
C GLY A 28 1.54 -13.95 27.05
N LEU A 29 2.64 -13.20 27.03
CA LEU A 29 2.63 -11.75 26.77
C LEU A 29 2.14 -11.43 25.35
N LEU A 30 2.59 -12.19 24.35
CA LEU A 30 2.18 -12.00 22.95
C LEU A 30 0.67 -12.25 22.78
N ILE A 31 0.14 -13.32 23.37
CA ILE A 31 -1.30 -13.63 23.32
C ILE A 31 -2.10 -12.52 24.00
N LYS A 32 -1.64 -12.00 25.13
CA LYS A 32 -2.29 -10.88 25.83
C LYS A 32 -2.34 -9.63 24.96
N LEU A 33 -1.22 -9.28 24.32
CA LEU A 33 -1.15 -8.15 23.39
C LEU A 33 -2.10 -8.35 22.19
N ALA A 34 -2.08 -9.53 21.58
CA ALA A 34 -2.94 -9.85 20.44
C ALA A 34 -4.43 -9.71 20.79
N ARG A 35 -4.85 -10.14 21.98
CA ARG A 35 -6.21 -9.95 22.47
C ARG A 35 -6.56 -8.48 22.68
N ALA A 36 -5.65 -7.69 23.24
CA ALA A 36 -5.85 -6.25 23.44
C ALA A 36 -5.99 -5.50 22.10
N VAL A 37 -5.16 -5.85 21.10
CA VAL A 37 -5.28 -5.30 19.75
C VAL A 37 -6.62 -5.69 19.11
N ALA A 38 -7.05 -6.94 19.28
CA ALA A 38 -8.30 -7.45 18.72
C ALA A 38 -9.57 -6.86 19.38
N SER A 39 -9.48 -6.34 20.60
CA SER A 39 -10.63 -5.71 21.27
C SER A 39 -10.93 -4.30 20.79
N VAL A 40 -9.99 -3.67 20.07
CA VAL A 40 -10.17 -2.32 19.52
C VAL A 40 -11.12 -2.38 18.32
N ASN A 41 -12.26 -1.68 18.41
CA ASN A 41 -13.31 -1.74 17.39
C ASN A 41 -13.34 -0.51 16.48
N ARG A 42 -12.71 0.59 16.89
CA ARG A 42 -12.74 1.87 16.18
C ARG A 42 -11.35 2.41 15.87
N ALA A 43 -11.24 3.14 14.76
CA ALA A 43 -9.97 3.75 14.35
C ALA A 43 -9.47 4.80 15.36
N GLU A 44 -10.37 5.59 15.96
CA GLU A 44 -9.98 6.61 16.95
C GLU A 44 -9.49 5.97 18.25
N GLU A 45 -10.10 4.86 18.65
CA GLU A 45 -9.67 4.05 19.80
C GLU A 45 -8.29 3.44 19.55
N GLY A 46 -8.08 2.85 18.37
CA GLY A 46 -6.79 2.29 17.97
C GLY A 46 -5.68 3.34 17.92
N ALA A 47 -5.97 4.54 17.42
CA ALA A 47 -4.99 5.63 17.40
C ALA A 47 -4.60 6.12 18.80
N LYS A 48 -5.52 6.08 19.78
CA LYS A 48 -5.18 6.35 21.19
C LYS A 48 -4.33 5.23 21.76
N PHE A 49 -4.77 3.98 21.60
CA PHE A 49 -4.04 2.80 22.08
C PHE A 49 -2.59 2.73 21.57
N LEU A 50 -2.37 2.99 20.27
CA LEU A 50 -1.02 3.00 19.70
C LEU A 50 -0.14 4.11 20.25
N ARG A 51 -0.69 5.30 20.52
CA ARG A 51 0.07 6.42 21.13
C ARG A 51 0.41 6.16 22.60
N ASP A 52 -0.44 5.42 23.32
CA ASP A 52 -0.18 5.06 24.72
C ASP A 52 0.82 3.91 24.82
N LEU A 53 0.84 3.00 23.84
CA LEU A 53 1.70 1.80 23.84
C LEU A 53 3.10 2.06 23.26
N LEU A 54 3.19 2.91 22.23
CA LEU A 54 4.39 3.10 21.43
C LEU A 54 4.82 4.56 21.43
N SER A 55 6.13 4.79 21.33
CA SER A 55 6.65 6.11 21.06
C SER A 55 6.29 6.58 19.65
N GLU A 56 6.22 7.89 19.44
CA GLU A 56 5.96 8.49 18.14
C GLU A 56 6.82 7.92 16.98
N PRO A 57 8.17 7.79 17.10
CA PRO A 57 8.97 7.20 16.03
C PRO A 57 8.63 5.72 15.76
N GLU A 58 8.23 4.96 16.77
CA GLU A 58 7.82 3.56 16.61
C GLU A 58 6.49 3.45 15.85
N VAL A 59 5.52 4.33 16.17
CA VAL A 59 4.25 4.42 15.42
C VAL A 59 4.52 4.70 13.94
N PHE A 60 5.34 5.71 13.63
CA PHE A 60 5.70 6.03 12.25
C PHE A 60 6.44 4.89 11.55
N MET A 61 7.33 4.20 12.26
CA MET A 61 8.05 3.05 11.72
C MET A 61 7.10 1.91 11.34
N LEU A 62 6.13 1.58 12.20
CA LEU A 62 5.14 0.54 11.91
C LEU A 62 4.18 0.96 10.80
N ALA A 63 3.75 2.23 10.79
CA ALA A 63 2.90 2.77 9.73
C ALA A 63 3.59 2.69 8.36
N ARG A 64 4.86 3.08 8.26
CA ARG A 64 5.66 2.93 7.03
C ARG A 64 5.77 1.49 6.58
N ARG A 65 5.99 0.55 7.50
CA ARG A 65 6.08 -0.89 7.16
C ARG A 65 4.76 -1.41 6.59
N LEU A 66 3.62 -1.02 7.18
CA LEU A 66 2.32 -1.35 6.65
C LEU A 66 2.12 -0.77 5.24
N GLN A 67 2.49 0.49 5.02
CA GLN A 67 2.38 1.13 3.72
C GLN A 67 3.28 0.48 2.66
N ILE A 68 4.53 0.15 3.00
CA ILE A 68 5.43 -0.59 2.11
C ILE A 68 4.80 -1.93 1.72
N ALA A 69 4.20 -2.63 2.70
CA ALA A 69 3.57 -3.91 2.43
C ALA A 69 2.37 -3.79 1.47
N GLU A 70 1.55 -2.74 1.62
CA GLU A 70 0.47 -2.42 0.68
C GLU A 70 1.00 -2.17 -0.73
N LEU A 71 2.00 -1.30 -0.88
CA LEU A 71 2.56 -0.95 -2.20
C LEU A 71 3.23 -2.15 -2.89
N LEU A 72 3.92 -3.01 -2.12
CA LEU A 72 4.48 -4.26 -2.64
C LEU A 72 3.38 -5.22 -3.12
N MET A 73 2.25 -5.29 -2.41
CA MET A 73 1.10 -6.10 -2.83
C MET A 73 0.40 -5.52 -4.06
N ASP A 74 0.43 -4.19 -4.23
CA ASP A 74 -0.06 -3.49 -5.42
C ASP A 74 0.90 -3.60 -6.63
N GLY A 75 2.06 -4.25 -6.46
CA GLY A 75 3.01 -4.55 -7.52
C GLY A 75 3.98 -3.41 -7.85
N LEU A 76 4.13 -2.41 -6.96
CA LEU A 76 5.10 -1.34 -7.16
C LEU A 76 6.54 -1.84 -7.03
N THR A 77 7.42 -1.19 -7.79
CA THR A 77 8.87 -1.47 -7.75
C THR A 77 9.52 -0.81 -6.53
N TYR A 78 10.73 -1.29 -6.20
CA TYR A 78 11.50 -0.77 -5.06
C TYR A 78 11.83 0.72 -5.19
N GLU A 79 12.08 1.19 -6.41
CA GLU A 79 12.37 2.60 -6.66
C GLU A 79 11.17 3.47 -6.33
N GLN A 80 10.00 3.10 -6.85
CA GLN A 80 8.76 3.85 -6.64
C GLN A 80 8.41 3.94 -5.15
N ILE A 81 8.53 2.82 -4.42
CA ILE A 81 8.27 2.78 -2.98
C ILE A 81 9.27 3.66 -2.21
N ARG A 82 10.54 3.64 -2.62
CA ARG A 82 11.59 4.47 -2.02
C ARG A 82 11.32 5.95 -2.23
N GLU A 83 10.96 6.36 -3.45
CA GLU A 83 10.63 7.74 -3.78
C GLU A 83 9.39 8.22 -3.03
N GLU A 84 8.35 7.39 -2.95
CA GLU A 84 7.08 7.74 -2.31
C GLU A 84 7.18 7.86 -0.79
N LEU A 85 7.89 6.93 -0.14
CA LEU A 85 7.93 6.86 1.32
C LEU A 85 9.23 7.39 1.94
N ASN A 86 10.19 7.80 1.11
CA ASN A 86 11.54 8.23 1.51
C ASN A 86 12.20 7.22 2.46
N VAL A 87 12.22 5.95 2.04
CA VAL A 87 12.80 4.82 2.80
C VAL A 87 13.92 4.14 2.00
N GLY A 88 14.94 3.64 2.69
CA GLY A 88 16.02 2.89 2.04
C GLY A 88 15.59 1.50 1.57
N TYR A 89 16.25 0.98 0.52
CA TYR A 89 16.01 -0.37 -0.02
C TYR A 89 16.08 -1.47 1.03
N ASN A 90 16.97 -1.37 2.00
CA ASN A 90 17.10 -2.34 3.09
C ASN A 90 15.81 -2.48 3.90
N THR A 91 15.05 -1.39 4.07
CA THR A 91 13.77 -1.42 4.79
C THR A 91 12.71 -2.12 3.94
N ILE A 92 12.65 -1.80 2.65
CA ILE A 92 11.71 -2.40 1.69
C ILE A 92 11.97 -3.91 1.60
N ALA A 93 13.23 -4.31 1.40
CA ALA A 93 13.64 -5.71 1.32
C ALA A 93 13.24 -6.50 2.58
N LYS A 94 13.44 -5.93 3.78
CA LYS A 94 13.00 -6.57 5.03
C LYS A 94 11.49 -6.80 5.07
N VAL A 95 10.71 -5.79 4.68
CA VAL A 95 9.24 -5.91 4.65
C VAL A 95 8.81 -6.96 3.62
N GLN A 96 9.43 -6.99 2.44
CA GLN A 96 9.15 -8.02 1.44
C GLN A 96 9.45 -9.42 1.99
N THR A 97 10.61 -9.62 2.61
CA THR A 97 10.94 -10.91 3.23
C THR A 97 9.90 -11.31 4.28
N TRP A 98 9.41 -10.37 5.10
CA TRP A 98 8.36 -10.66 6.08
C TRP A 98 7.01 -10.97 5.43
N LEU A 99 6.68 -10.31 4.32
CA LEU A 99 5.48 -10.62 3.54
C LEU A 99 5.55 -12.03 2.92
N GLU A 100 6.70 -12.43 2.42
CA GLU A 100 6.90 -13.76 1.83
C GLU A 100 6.86 -14.86 2.90
N LEU A 101 7.49 -14.65 4.06
CA LEU A 101 7.60 -15.66 5.11
C LEU A 101 6.41 -15.73 6.08
N TYR A 102 5.84 -14.57 6.44
CA TYR A 102 4.86 -14.43 7.53
C TYR A 102 3.69 -13.51 7.15
N GLY A 103 3.47 -13.26 5.85
CA GLY A 103 2.59 -12.20 5.37
C GLY A 103 1.09 -12.41 5.53
N ASP A 104 0.63 -13.53 6.11
CA ASP A 104 -0.81 -13.80 6.26
C ASP A 104 -1.52 -12.71 7.05
N GLY A 105 -0.87 -12.17 8.09
CA GLY A 105 -1.38 -11.03 8.86
C GLY A 105 -1.51 -9.77 8.01
N TYR A 106 -0.45 -9.42 7.24
CA TYR A 106 -0.48 -8.28 6.33
C TYR A 106 -1.58 -8.43 5.29
N ARG A 107 -1.63 -9.55 4.57
CA ARG A 107 -2.64 -9.83 3.54
C ARG A 107 -4.06 -9.73 4.11
N THR A 108 -4.28 -10.28 5.30
CA THR A 108 -5.59 -10.24 5.96
C THR A 108 -6.03 -8.82 6.28
N VAL A 109 -5.16 -8.02 6.93
CA VAL A 109 -5.49 -6.65 7.33
C VAL A 109 -5.64 -5.75 6.10
N ILE A 110 -4.70 -5.81 5.16
CA ILE A 110 -4.70 -5.01 3.94
C ILE A 110 -5.97 -5.30 3.12
N ASN A 111 -6.31 -6.58 2.91
CA ASN A 111 -7.53 -6.94 2.18
C ASN A 111 -8.81 -6.42 2.88
N ARG A 112 -8.87 -6.45 4.22
CA ARG A 112 -10.01 -5.88 4.97
C ARG A 112 -10.10 -4.37 4.80
N THR A 113 -8.97 -3.67 4.84
CA THR A 113 -8.93 -2.21 4.69
C THR A 113 -9.25 -1.77 3.26
N ILE A 114 -8.78 -2.52 2.26
CA ILE A 114 -9.10 -2.29 0.84
C ILE A 114 -10.58 -2.58 0.55
N LYS A 115 -11.15 -3.69 1.05
CA LYS A 115 -12.58 -3.99 0.91
C LYS A 115 -13.46 -2.90 1.53
N ASN A 116 -13.07 -2.36 2.69
CA ASN A 116 -13.75 -1.22 3.30
C ASN A 116 -13.66 0.08 2.47
N LYS A 117 -12.61 0.26 1.65
CA LYS A 117 -12.51 1.35 0.67
C LYS A 117 -13.47 1.15 -0.52
N VAL A 118 -13.63 -0.09 -0.98
CA VAL A 118 -14.50 -0.44 -2.12
C VAL A 118 -15.98 -0.46 -1.72
N GLU A 119 -16.34 -0.90 -0.51
CA GLU A 119 -17.74 -0.99 -0.05
C GLU A 119 -18.33 0.35 0.42
N LYS A 120 -17.51 1.39 0.67
CA LYS A 120 -18.00 2.72 1.11
C LYS A 120 -18.26 3.75 0.01
N ASN A 121 -18.14 3.42 -1.27
CA ASN A 121 -18.47 4.36 -2.36
C ASN A 121 -19.09 3.65 -3.57
N ILE A 122 -20.40 3.49 -3.55
CA ILE A 122 -21.19 3.26 -4.77
C ILE A 122 -22.41 4.17 -4.89
N ASN A 123 -22.64 5.10 -3.93
CA ASN A 123 -23.79 6.03 -3.94
C ASN A 123 -23.43 7.46 -3.48
N GLU A 124 -22.19 7.92 -3.59
CA GLU A 124 -21.85 9.32 -3.23
C GLU A 124 -21.95 10.24 -4.46
N PRO A 125 -22.73 11.35 -4.38
CA PRO A 125 -22.90 12.28 -5.49
C PRO A 125 -21.59 12.91 -5.97
N PHE A 126 -21.46 13.06 -7.29
CA PHE A 126 -20.30 13.63 -7.98
C PHE A 126 -19.86 15.01 -7.46
N THR A 127 -20.75 15.72 -6.76
CA THR A 127 -20.53 17.04 -6.18
C THR A 127 -19.52 17.03 -5.02
N LYS A 128 -19.40 15.94 -4.25
CA LYS A 128 -18.41 15.84 -3.15
C LYS A 128 -17.02 15.43 -3.63
N LEU A 129 -16.91 14.76 -4.78
CA LEU A 129 -15.63 14.33 -5.34
C LEU A 129 -14.74 15.54 -5.72
N LYS A 130 -15.35 16.61 -6.22
CA LYS A 130 -14.68 17.88 -6.57
C LYS A 130 -14.07 18.62 -5.36
N ARG A 131 -14.55 18.35 -4.14
CA ARG A 131 -14.02 18.98 -2.91
C ARG A 131 -12.82 18.24 -2.34
N LYS A 132 -12.62 16.98 -2.70
CA LYS A 132 -11.64 16.08 -2.08
C LYS A 132 -10.34 15.98 -2.86
N TYR A 133 -10.36 16.25 -4.17
CA TYR A 133 -9.19 16.16 -5.03
C TYR A 133 -8.89 17.52 -5.68
N PRO A 134 -7.60 17.92 -5.80
CA PRO A 134 -7.21 19.11 -6.54
C PRO A 134 -7.82 19.12 -7.96
N ILE A 135 -8.17 20.30 -8.47
CA ILE A 135 -8.78 20.50 -9.81
C ILE A 135 -7.92 19.94 -10.97
N SER A 136 -6.67 19.60 -10.73
CA SER A 136 -5.80 18.92 -11.69
C SER A 136 -6.05 17.40 -11.81
N PHE A 137 -6.62 16.76 -10.79
CA PHE A 137 -6.64 15.29 -10.68
C PHE A 137 -8.01 14.65 -11.01
N TRP A 138 -9.07 15.44 -11.06
CA TRP A 138 -10.42 14.95 -11.38
C TRP A 138 -10.62 14.40 -12.80
N PRO A 139 -9.93 14.87 -13.88
CA PRO A 139 -10.20 14.36 -15.22
C PRO A 139 -9.72 12.91 -15.37
N GLN A 140 -8.59 12.58 -14.77
CA GLN A 140 -8.02 11.22 -14.73
C GLN A 140 -8.97 10.25 -14.01
N LEU A 141 -9.44 10.65 -12.83
CA LEU A 141 -10.29 9.81 -11.99
C LEU A 141 -11.68 9.57 -12.61
N LEU A 142 -12.24 10.59 -13.28
CA LEU A 142 -13.48 10.45 -14.05
C LEU A 142 -13.29 9.46 -15.21
N LEU A 143 -12.17 9.57 -15.93
CA LEU A 143 -11.88 8.70 -17.06
C LEU A 143 -11.74 7.23 -16.63
N GLU A 144 -11.08 6.99 -15.50
CA GLU A 144 -10.96 5.65 -14.90
C GLU A 144 -12.33 5.06 -14.53
N GLU A 145 -13.21 5.85 -13.94
CA GLU A 145 -14.56 5.40 -13.57
C GLU A 145 -15.43 5.13 -14.81
N MET A 146 -15.37 6.00 -15.81
CA MET A 146 -16.05 5.81 -17.08
C MET A 146 -15.58 4.53 -17.78
N ILE A 147 -14.26 4.28 -17.83
CA ILE A 147 -13.71 3.06 -18.42
C ILE A 147 -14.11 1.82 -17.63
N ARG A 148 -14.13 1.90 -16.29
CA ARG A 148 -14.50 0.79 -15.40
C ARG A 148 -15.94 0.34 -15.66
N ASN A 149 -16.88 1.28 -15.78
CA ASN A 149 -18.31 1.02 -15.95
C ASN A 149 -18.77 0.93 -17.42
N ALA A 150 -17.92 1.30 -18.38
CA ALA A 150 -18.24 1.23 -19.80
C ALA A 150 -18.55 -0.21 -20.27
N ASN A 151 -19.60 -0.35 -21.07
CA ASN A 151 -19.92 -1.61 -21.73
C ASN A 151 -18.88 -1.96 -22.81
N GLN A 152 -18.94 -3.19 -23.34
CA GLN A 152 -17.96 -3.66 -24.32
C GLN A 152 -17.91 -2.81 -25.59
N ARG A 153 -19.05 -2.23 -26.01
CA ARG A 153 -19.13 -1.36 -27.20
C ARG A 153 -18.47 0.00 -26.95
N GLU A 154 -18.66 0.58 -25.77
CA GLU A 154 -18.04 1.85 -25.34
C GLU A 154 -16.53 1.70 -25.17
N LYS A 155 -16.08 0.60 -24.56
CA LYS A 155 -14.65 0.25 -24.45
C LYS A 155 -14.00 0.14 -25.84
N GLN A 156 -14.69 -0.45 -26.80
CA GLN A 156 -14.19 -0.54 -28.18
C GLN A 156 -14.10 0.82 -28.86
N ARG A 157 -15.09 1.71 -28.65
CA ARG A 157 -15.05 3.09 -29.18
C ARG A 157 -13.90 3.88 -28.59
N LEU A 158 -13.68 3.78 -27.27
CA LEU A 158 -12.55 4.43 -26.59
C LEU A 158 -11.21 3.92 -27.12
N ARG A 159 -11.07 2.60 -27.35
CA ARG A 159 -9.87 2.04 -28.00
C ARG A 159 -9.63 2.62 -29.38
N ASN A 160 -10.66 2.73 -30.23
CA ASN A 160 -10.52 3.29 -31.57
C ASN A 160 -10.10 4.77 -31.54
N VAL A 161 -10.59 5.55 -30.56
CA VAL A 161 -10.21 6.96 -30.37
C VAL A 161 -8.75 7.06 -29.89
N VAL A 162 -8.33 6.23 -28.94
CA VAL A 162 -6.94 6.19 -28.45
C VAL A 162 -5.96 5.81 -29.57
N GLU A 163 -6.31 4.81 -30.38
CA GLU A 163 -5.53 4.44 -31.58
C GLU A 163 -5.46 5.60 -32.60
N GLY A 164 -6.56 6.32 -32.80
CA GLY A 164 -6.59 7.50 -33.65
C GLY A 164 -5.72 8.67 -33.14
N LEU A 165 -5.61 8.83 -31.81
CA LEU A 165 -4.76 9.85 -31.18
C LEU A 165 -3.27 9.49 -31.22
N ARG A 166 -2.93 8.20 -31.14
CA ARG A 166 -1.55 7.70 -31.26
C ARG A 166 -0.92 8.03 -32.62
N ASN A 167 -1.75 8.10 -33.67
CA ASN A 167 -1.36 8.49 -35.03
C ASN A 167 -1.21 10.01 -35.23
N LYS A 168 -1.76 10.84 -34.33
CA LYS A 168 -1.64 12.32 -34.32
C LYS A 168 -0.52 12.80 -33.40
N THR A 169 0.61 12.11 -33.33
CA THR A 169 1.88 12.61 -32.75
C THR A 169 2.44 13.76 -33.60
N GLN A 170 1.71 14.85 -33.67
CA GLN A 170 2.05 16.09 -34.38
C GLN A 170 3.27 16.76 -33.71
N LEU A 171 3.42 16.56 -32.39
CA LEU A 171 4.58 16.94 -31.59
C LEU A 171 5.89 16.22 -32.00
N SER A 172 5.85 14.94 -32.38
CA SER A 172 7.07 14.24 -32.84
C SER A 172 7.50 14.75 -34.22
N ARG A 173 6.54 15.05 -35.10
CA ARG A 173 6.79 15.68 -36.40
C ARG A 173 7.35 17.09 -36.28
N GLU A 174 6.87 17.91 -35.33
CA GLU A 174 7.43 19.25 -35.10
C GLU A 174 8.80 19.22 -34.40
N LEU A 175 9.02 18.31 -33.45
CA LEU A 175 10.34 18.08 -32.87
C LEU A 175 11.37 17.65 -33.92
N THR A 176 10.99 16.79 -34.86
CA THR A 176 11.87 16.37 -35.97
C THR A 176 12.18 17.54 -36.92
N LYS A 177 11.19 18.40 -37.21
CA LYS A 177 11.40 19.62 -38.02
C LYS A 177 12.30 20.65 -37.35
N LEU A 178 12.21 20.80 -36.03
CA LEU A 178 13.08 21.71 -35.27
C LEU A 178 14.51 21.16 -35.13
N LEU A 179 14.67 19.86 -34.93
CA LEU A 179 15.98 19.21 -34.86
C LEU A 179 16.71 19.18 -36.22
N ALA A 180 15.99 19.09 -37.34
CA ALA A 180 16.56 19.17 -38.68
C ALA A 180 17.04 20.58 -39.10
N LYS A 181 16.76 21.62 -38.29
CA LYS A 181 17.13 23.01 -38.55
C LYS A 181 18.39 23.47 -37.80
N ILE A 182 18.92 22.60 -36.94
CA ILE A 182 20.08 22.86 -36.05
C ILE A 182 21.36 22.16 -36.57
N ASN A 183 21.25 21.29 -37.57
CA ASN A 183 22.35 20.84 -38.43
C ASN A 183 22.27 21.56 -39.78
#